data_AF-A0A5B8VGF6-F1
#
_entry.id   AF-A0A5B8VGF6-F1
#
_cell.length_a   1.000
_cell.length_b   1.000
_cell.length_c   1.000
_cell.angle_alpha   90.00
_cell.angle_beta   90.00
_cell.angle_gamma   90.00
#
_symmetry.space_group_name_H-M   'P 1'
#
loop_
_entity.id
_entity.type
_entity.pdbx_description
1 polymer ?
#
loop_
_entity_poly.entity_id
_entity_poly.type
_entity_poly.pdbx_seq_one_letter_code
_entity_poly.pdbx_strand_id
1 'polypeptide(L)'
;MQEYPFGDNRLESIAAALNMSYSWFRKLFKQYTGITPAQYQMNIKVEKAKNMLIATSMPIKEIAFTLAFESTNYFSIFFKNKTGKTPLSFRNLNRRQLNQTF
;
A
#
# COMPACT_ATOMS: atom_id res chain seq x y z
N MET A 1 -6.84 20.69 -1.27
CA MET A 1 -5.96 19.75 -1.99
C MET A 1 -5.81 18.54 -1.08
N GLN A 2 -6.38 17.39 -1.43
CA GLN A 2 -6.35 16.22 -0.55
C GLN A 2 -4.95 15.59 -0.63
N GLU A 3 -4.15 15.72 0.43
CA GLU A 3 -2.83 15.10 0.50
C GLU A 3 -2.99 13.58 0.55
N TYR A 4 -2.62 12.92 -0.54
CA TYR A 4 -2.57 11.48 -0.59
C TYR A 4 -1.25 10.99 0.03
N PRO A 5 -1.26 10.21 1.14
CA PRO A 5 -0.07 9.88 1.95
C PRO A 5 0.92 8.90 1.27
N PHE A 6 0.79 8.73 -0.04
CA PHE A 6 1.28 7.60 -0.82
C PHE A 6 1.82 7.97 -2.21
N GLY A 7 1.91 9.26 -2.53
CA GLY A 7 2.53 9.74 -3.76
C GLY A 7 4.04 9.50 -3.81
N ASP A 8 4.59 9.40 -5.02
CA ASP A 8 6.02 9.14 -5.28
C ASP A 8 6.91 10.29 -4.77
N ASN A 9 6.40 11.53 -4.87
CA ASN A 9 7.06 12.76 -4.41
C ASN A 9 7.42 12.79 -2.91
N ARG A 10 6.85 11.88 -2.10
CA ARG A 10 7.13 11.83 -0.66
C ARG A 10 8.54 11.32 -0.36
N LEU A 11 9.03 10.33 -1.10
CA LEU A 11 10.35 9.74 -0.82
C LEU A 11 11.50 10.70 -1.14
N GLU A 12 11.33 11.48 -2.21
CA GLU A 12 12.27 12.55 -2.59
C GLU A 12 12.25 13.68 -1.56
N SER A 13 11.06 14.04 -1.07
CA SER A 13 10.90 15.04 -0.01
C SER A 13 11.55 14.62 1.31
N ILE A 14 11.48 13.32 1.66
CA ILE A 14 12.18 12.79 2.84
C ILE A 14 13.71 12.90 2.67
N ALA A 15 14.24 12.55 1.49
CA ALA A 15 15.66 12.70 1.22
C ALA A 15 16.12 14.17 1.33
N ALA A 16 15.34 15.08 0.74
CA ALA A 16 15.59 16.52 0.82
C ALA A 16 15.56 17.04 2.27
N ALA A 17 14.56 16.64 3.07
CA ALA A 17 14.46 17.01 4.48
C ALA A 17 15.64 16.51 5.34
N LEU A 18 16.30 15.44 4.90
CA LEU A 18 17.50 14.88 5.51
C LEU A 18 18.80 15.45 4.90
N ASN A 19 18.72 16.50 4.06
CA ASN A 19 19.84 17.09 3.32
C ASN A 19 20.69 16.06 2.57
N MET A 20 20.04 15.05 1.97
CA MET A 20 20.72 14.01 1.22
C MET A 20 20.15 13.86 -0.18
N SER A 21 21.01 13.44 -1.12
CA SER A 21 20.54 13.05 -2.45
C SER A 21 19.66 11.80 -2.36
N TYR A 22 18.67 11.72 -3.24
CA TYR A 22 17.77 10.57 -3.28
C TYR A 22 18.49 9.24 -3.55
N SER A 23 19.55 9.28 -4.36
CA SER A 23 20.41 8.12 -4.63
C SER A 23 21.11 7.62 -3.36
N TRP A 24 21.63 8.53 -2.53
CA TRP A 24 22.25 8.17 -1.27
C TRP A 24 21.21 7.63 -0.28
N PHE A 25 20.06 8.30 -0.15
CA PHE A 25 18.93 7.84 0.66
C PHE A 25 18.52 6.41 0.29
N ARG A 26 18.31 6.11 -0.99
CA ARG A 26 17.93 4.78 -1.47
C ARG A 26 18.97 3.72 -1.12
N LYS A 27 20.26 4.03 -1.27
CA LYS A 27 21.36 3.12 -0.94
C LYS A 27 21.38 2.81 0.55
N LEU A 28 21.34 3.85 1.37
CA LEU A 28 21.37 3.75 2.83
C LEU A 28 20.14 3.00 3.36
N PHE A 29 18.95 3.35 2.88
CA PHE A 29 17.70 2.69 3.28
C PHE A 29 17.72 1.20 2.96
N LYS A 30 18.19 0.83 1.75
CA LYS A 30 18.33 -0.59 1.38
C LYS A 30 19.38 -1.31 2.23
N GLN A 31 20.47 -0.64 2.58
CA GLN A 31 21.50 -1.22 3.47
C GLN A 31 20.93 -1.55 4.85
N TYR A 32 20.08 -0.69 5.42
CA TYR A 32 19.50 -0.92 6.75
C TYR A 32 18.25 -1.80 6.76
N THR A 33 17.41 -1.73 5.72
CA THR A 33 16.10 -2.43 5.69
C THR A 33 16.08 -3.67 4.81
N GLY A 34 17.13 -3.89 4.00
CA GLY A 34 17.21 -4.96 3.00
C GLY A 34 16.42 -4.70 1.72
N ILE A 35 15.55 -3.69 1.68
CA ILE A 35 14.68 -3.39 0.53
C ILE A 35 14.73 -1.92 0.13
N THR A 36 14.33 -1.61 -1.10
CA THR A 36 14.28 -0.22 -1.56
C THR A 36 13.15 0.56 -0.87
N PRO A 37 13.27 1.89 -0.71
CA PRO A 37 12.19 2.71 -0.18
C PRO A 37 10.85 2.53 -0.90
N ALA A 38 10.88 2.41 -2.23
CA ALA A 38 9.69 2.16 -3.04
C ALA A 38 9.04 0.80 -2.71
N GLN A 39 9.82 -0.27 -2.56
CA GLN A 39 9.31 -1.58 -2.13
C GLN A 39 8.70 -1.51 -0.73
N TYR A 40 9.34 -0.79 0.19
CA TYR A 40 8.81 -0.59 1.55
C TYR A 40 7.48 0.15 1.53
N GLN A 41 7.35 1.23 0.74
CA GLN A 41 6.10 1.95 0.56
C GLN A 41 5.00 1.07 -0.02
N MET A 42 5.33 0.21 -0.99
CA MET A 42 4.38 -0.78 -1.51
C MET A 42 3.95 -1.79 -0.44
N ASN A 43 4.86 -2.24 0.43
CA ASN A 43 4.50 -3.13 1.52
C ASN A 43 3.55 -2.44 2.53
N ILE A 44 3.78 -1.17 2.86
CA ILE A 44 2.85 -0.38 3.68
C ILE A 44 1.49 -0.25 2.99
N LYS A 45 1.45 0.02 1.68
CA LYS A 45 0.20 0.15 0.92
C LYS A 45 -0.63 -1.14 0.98
N VAL A 46 0.00 -2.31 0.80
CA VAL A 46 -0.75 -3.57 0.84
C VAL A 46 -1.27 -3.89 2.24
N GLU A 47 -0.52 -3.62 3.30
CA GLU A 47 -1.01 -3.83 4.67
C GLU A 47 -2.20 -2.91 5.01
N LYS A 48 -2.13 -1.64 4.63
CA LYS A 48 -3.29 -0.74 4.78
C LYS A 48 -4.48 -1.17 3.93
N ALA A 49 -4.25 -1.66 2.71
CA ALA A 49 -5.32 -2.22 1.88
C ALA A 49 -6.00 -3.41 2.57
N LYS A 50 -5.24 -4.35 3.15
CA LYS A 50 -5.80 -5.47 3.91
C LYS A 50 -6.67 -4.98 5.07
N ASN A 51 -6.16 -4.03 5.86
CA ASN A 51 -6.90 -3.46 6.98
C ASN A 51 -8.22 -2.81 6.53
N MET A 52 -8.19 -2.00 5.46
CA MET A 52 -9.41 -1.37 4.93
C MET A 52 -10.40 -2.41 4.37
N LEU A 53 -9.92 -3.46 3.72
CA LEU A 53 -10.76 -4.53 3.17
C LEU A 53 -11.47 -5.33 4.26
N ILE A 54 -10.83 -5.51 5.42
CA ILE A 54 -11.36 -6.25 6.59
C ILE A 54 -12.26 -5.35 7.43
N ALA A 55 -11.77 -4.18 7.82
CA ALA A 55 -12.42 -3.32 8.81
C ALA A 55 -13.58 -2.49 8.26
N THR A 56 -13.74 -2.40 6.93
CA THR A 56 -14.73 -1.51 6.32
C THR A 56 -15.52 -2.17 5.19
N SER A 57 -16.67 -1.57 4.88
CA SER A 57 -17.49 -1.88 3.70
C SER A 57 -17.15 -1.01 2.48
N MET A 58 -16.10 -0.20 2.56
CA MET A 58 -15.74 0.77 1.52
C MET A 58 -15.60 0.08 0.15
N PRO A 59 -16.15 0.63 -0.94
CA PRO A 59 -15.98 0.09 -2.28
C PRO A 59 -14.50 -0.09 -2.64
N ILE A 60 -14.16 -1.17 -3.35
CA ILE A 60 -12.77 -1.48 -3.76
C ILE A 60 -12.17 -0.32 -4.58
N LYS A 61 -13.01 0.35 -5.39
CA LYS A 61 -12.65 1.55 -6.15
C LYS A 61 -12.17 2.69 -5.24
N GLU A 62 -12.90 2.97 -4.17
CA GLU A 62 -12.53 4.03 -3.21
C GLU A 62 -11.27 3.68 -2.43
N ILE A 63 -11.09 2.41 -2.05
CA ILE A 63 -9.85 1.95 -1.41
C ILE A 63 -8.65 2.17 -2.34
N ALA A 64 -8.79 1.84 -3.62
CA ALA A 64 -7.72 2.06 -4.61
C ALA A 64 -7.31 3.54 -4.68
N PHE A 65 -8.28 4.45 -4.81
CA PHE A 65 -7.99 5.89 -4.87
C PHE A 65 -7.44 6.43 -3.55
N THR A 66 -7.98 5.99 -2.40
CA THR A 66 -7.47 6.37 -1.07
C THR A 66 -5.99 6.00 -0.90
N LEU A 67 -5.55 4.90 -1.50
CA LEU A 67 -4.16 4.43 -1.49
C LEU A 67 -3.31 5.02 -2.64
N ALA A 68 -3.84 6.03 -3.34
CA ALA A 68 -3.22 6.73 -4.45
C ALA A 68 -2.86 5.81 -5.63
N PHE A 69 -3.75 4.88 -5.99
CA PHE A 69 -3.65 4.14 -7.25
C PHE A 69 -4.42 4.88 -8.34
N GLU A 70 -3.84 4.96 -9.54
CA GLU A 70 -4.43 5.62 -10.70
C GLU A 70 -5.69 4.91 -11.21
N SER A 71 -5.79 3.60 -10.97
CA SER A 71 -6.98 2.82 -11.33
C SER A 71 -7.23 1.66 -10.38
N THR A 72 -8.50 1.27 -10.28
CA THR A 72 -8.93 0.08 -9.53
C THR A 72 -8.33 -1.21 -10.11
N ASN A 73 -8.09 -1.26 -11.42
CA ASN A 73 -7.48 -2.42 -12.07
C ASN A 73 -6.01 -2.58 -11.65
N TYR A 74 -5.24 -1.48 -11.69
CA TYR A 74 -3.85 -1.49 -11.25
C TYR A 74 -3.73 -1.88 -9.78
N PHE A 75 -4.59 -1.33 -8.91
CA PHE A 75 -4.69 -1.75 -7.51
C PHE A 75 -4.98 -3.26 -7.37
N SER A 76 -5.93 -3.80 -8.14
CA SER A 76 -6.33 -5.20 -8.04
C SER A 76 -5.20 -6.16 -8.44
N ILE A 77 -4.45 -5.83 -9.50
CA ILE A 77 -3.26 -6.58 -9.94
C ILE A 77 -2.17 -6.49 -8.86
N PHE A 78 -1.87 -5.28 -8.40
CA PHE A 78 -0.89 -5.04 -7.34
C PHE A 78 -1.21 -5.86 -6.08
N PHE A 79 -2.45 -5.80 -5.60
CA PHE A 79 -2.89 -6.48 -4.39
C PHE A 79 -2.83 -8.01 -4.57
N LYS A 80 -3.25 -8.52 -5.73
CA LYS A 80 -3.15 -9.95 -6.05
C LYS A 80 -1.69 -10.41 -6.09
N ASN A 81 -0.81 -9.65 -6.71
CA ASN A 81 0.62 -10.00 -6.77
C ASN A 81 1.27 -10.02 -5.38
N LYS A 82 0.81 -9.16 -4.46
CA LYS A 82 1.34 -9.08 -3.10
C LYS A 82 0.72 -10.08 -2.11
N THR A 83 -0.51 -10.53 -2.34
CA THR A 83 -1.28 -11.34 -1.38
C THR A 83 -1.73 -12.70 -1.91
N GLY A 84 -1.57 -12.97 -3.20
CA GLY A 84 -2.07 -14.16 -3.89
C GLY A 84 -3.58 -14.15 -4.16
N LYS A 85 -4.33 -13.12 -3.73
CA LYS A 85 -5.80 -13.08 -3.85
C LYS A 85 -6.28 -11.72 -4.36
N THR A 86 -7.40 -11.70 -5.08
CA THR A 86 -8.02 -10.42 -5.47
C THR A 86 -8.57 -9.69 -4.24
N PRO A 87 -8.67 -8.35 -4.25
CA PRO A 87 -9.22 -7.60 -3.12
C PRO A 87 -10.62 -8.08 -2.70
N LEU A 88 -11.49 -8.39 -3.68
CA LEU A 88 -12.84 -8.90 -3.43
C LEU A 88 -12.82 -10.28 -2.78
N SER A 89 -12.01 -11.20 -3.32
CA SER A 89 -11.86 -12.55 -2.74
C SER A 89 -11.32 -12.47 -1.31
N PHE A 90 -10.32 -11.62 -1.07
CA PHE A 90 -9.74 -11.40 0.25
C PHE A 90 -10.79 -10.88 1.25
N ARG A 91 -11.58 -9.88 0.89
CA ARG A 91 -12.67 -9.36 1.74
C ARG A 91 -13.70 -10.44 2.07
N ASN A 92 -14.15 -11.19 1.07
CA ASN A 92 -15.18 -12.21 1.26
C ASN A 92 -14.72 -13.35 2.17
N LEU A 93 -13.46 -13.78 2.03
CA LEU A 93 -12.87 -14.81 2.90
C LEU A 93 -12.83 -14.36 4.36
N ASN A 94 -12.37 -13.15 4.63
CA ASN A 94 -12.27 -12.64 6.00
C ASN A 94 -13.66 -12.43 6.63
N ARG A 95 -14.66 -11.98 5.86
CA ARG A 95 -16.05 -11.88 6.34
C ARG A 95 -16.64 -13.24 6.71
N ARG A 96 -16.36 -14.28 5.93
CA ARG A 96 -16.80 -15.65 6.25
C ARG A 96 -16.18 -16.18 7.54
N GLN A 97 -14.90 -15.91 7.78
CA GLN A 97 -14.21 -16.34 9.01
C GLN A 97 -14.76 -15.64 10.26
N LEU A 98 -15.03 -14.33 10.18
CA LEU A 98 -15.62 -13.57 11.29
C LEU A 98 -17.01 -14.10 11.68
N ASN A 99 -17.81 -14.53 10.71
CA ASN A 99 -19.16 -15.07 10.95
C ASN A 99 -19.18 -16.51 11.47
N GLN A 100 -18.02 -17.18 11.60
CA GLN A 100 -17.91 -18.55 12.14
C GLN A 100 -17.35 -18.61 13.57
N THR A 101 -16.95 -17.46 14.13
CA THR A 101 -16.35 -17.38 15.48
C THR A 101 -17.38 -16.98 16.55
N PHE A 102 -18.66 -16.93 16.19
CA PHE A 102 -19.80 -16.64 17.05
C PHE A 102 -20.93 -17.64 16.74
#